data_AF-A0A6I3D2N6-F1
#
_entry.id   AF-A0A6I3D2N6-F1
#
_cell.length_a   1.000
_cell.length_b   1.000
_cell.length_c   1.000
_cell.angle_alpha   90.00
_cell.angle_beta   90.00
_cell.angle_gamma   90.00
#
_symmetry.space_group_name_H-M   'P 1'
#
loop_
_entity.id
_entity.type
_entity.pdbx_description
1 polymer ?
#
loop_
_entity_poly.entity_id
_entity_poly.type
_entity_poly.pdbx_seq_one_letter_code
_entity_poly.pdbx_strand_id
1 'polypeptide(L)' 'MNHSTDSVTNWLSILEAAEALGIPKGKVNRLLEEYSLVAVKKDGQLMIPAELIVDGEPLPPLRGTIILLLDSGYS' A
#
# COMPACT_ATOMS: atom_id res chain seq x y z
N MET A 1 12.76 2.27 18.74
CA MET A 1 11.59 2.94 18.13
C MET A 1 11.79 2.90 16.62
N ASN A 2 10.93 2.20 15.87
CA ASN A 2 11.06 2.12 14.42
C ASN A 2 10.44 3.38 13.80
N HIS A 3 11.29 4.33 13.41
CA HIS A 3 10.96 5.58 12.70
C HIS A 3 10.73 5.37 11.19
N SER A 4 10.43 4.15 10.75
CA SER A 4 10.45 3.80 9.32
C SER A 4 9.29 4.37 8.51
N THR A 5 8.24 4.88 9.15
CA THR A 5 7.06 5.46 8.49
C THR A 5 6.98 6.98 8.58
N ASP A 6 7.93 7.63 9.26
CA ASP A 6 7.97 9.10 9.42
C ASP A 6 8.25 9.83 8.09
N SER A 7 8.78 9.14 7.08
CA SER A 7 9.01 9.69 5.73
C SER A 7 7.78 9.67 4.82
N VAL A 8 6.70 8.98 5.21
CA VAL A 8 5.45 8.95 4.44
C VAL A 8 4.63 10.18 4.79
N THR A 9 4.40 11.04 3.80
CA THR A 9 3.81 12.36 4.03
C THR A 9 2.28 12.30 3.97
N ASN A 10 1.73 11.36 3.21
CA ASN A 10 0.28 11.21 3.05
C ASN A 10 -0.18 9.76 3.15
N TRP A 11 -1.32 9.56 3.81
CA TRP A 11 -1.90 8.25 4.09
C TRP A 11 -3.34 8.21 3.61
N LEU A 12 -3.69 7.13 2.91
CA LEU A 12 -5.03 6.88 2.41
C LEU A 12 -5.65 5.70 3.16
N SER A 13 -6.89 5.85 3.58
CA SER A 13 -7.74 4.72 3.92
C SER A 13 -8.01 3.86 2.68
N ILE A 14 -8.58 2.67 2.88
CA ILE A 14 -9.00 1.80 1.78
C ILE A 14 -10.01 2.49 0.84
N LEU A 15 -10.88 3.35 1.37
CA LEU A 15 -11.87 4.06 0.56
C LEU A 15 -11.22 5.17 -0.27
N GLU A 16 -10.34 5.98 0.33
CA GLU A 16 -9.62 7.02 -0.40
C GLU A 16 -8.68 6.44 -1.47
N ALA A 17 -8.05 5.30 -1.20
CA ALA A 17 -7.27 4.58 -2.21
C ALA A 17 -8.15 4.06 -3.36
N ALA A 18 -9.38 3.61 -3.05
CA ALA A 18 -10.35 3.18 -4.06
C ALA A 18 -10.74 4.35 -4.98
N GLU A 19 -10.97 5.53 -4.40
CA GLU A 19 -11.22 6.77 -5.14
C GLU A 19 -10.03 7.17 -6.01
N ALA A 20 -8.81 7.18 -5.46
CA ALA A 20 -7.59 7.54 -6.18
C ALA A 20 -7.29 6.63 -7.38
N LEU A 21 -7.60 5.33 -7.25
CA LEU A 21 -7.41 4.33 -8.30
C LEU A 21 -8.61 4.25 -9.27
N GLY A 22 -9.74 4.89 -8.96
CA GLY A 22 -10.97 4.75 -9.74
C GLY A 22 -11.53 3.32 -9.77
N ILE A 23 -11.34 2.54 -8.70
CA ILE A 23 -11.77 1.14 -8.60
C ILE A 23 -12.60 0.87 -7.35
N PRO A 24 -13.42 -0.19 -7.30
CA PRO A 24 -14.14 -0.55 -6.07
C PRO A 24 -13.20 -0.98 -4.94
N LYS A 25 -13.58 -0.70 -3.69
CA LYS A 25 -12.87 -1.16 -2.47
C LYS A 25 -12.49 -2.65 -2.50
N GLY A 26 -13.35 -3.52 -3.03
CA GLY A 26 -13.04 -4.96 -3.14
C GLY A 26 -11.78 -5.22 -3.97
N LYS A 27 -11.59 -4.45 -5.05
CA LYS A 27 -10.39 -4.54 -5.89
C LYS A 27 -9.15 -4.01 -5.18
N VAL A 28 -9.27 -2.97 -4.34
CA VAL A 28 -8.16 -2.51 -3.48
C VAL A 28 -7.71 -3.60 -2.51
N ASN A 29 -8.65 -4.28 -1.84
CA ASN A 29 -8.30 -5.38 -0.93
C ASN A 29 -7.57 -6.51 -1.68
N ARG A 30 -8.05 -6.83 -2.89
CA ARG A 30 -7.38 -7.81 -3.74
C ARG A 30 -5.96 -7.39 -4.15
N LEU A 31 -5.72 -6.10 -4.43
CA LEU A 31 -4.37 -5.60 -4.70
C LEU A 31 -3.44 -5.75 -3.48
N LEU A 32 -3.95 -5.60 -2.27
CA LEU A 32 -3.19 -5.86 -1.03
C LEU A 32 -2.88 -7.37 -0.88
N GLU A 33 -3.86 -8.23 -1.13
CA GLU A 33 -3.70 -9.69 -1.10
C GLU A 33 -2.69 -10.19 -2.14
N GLU A 34 -2.64 -9.55 -3.31
CA GLU A 34 -1.74 -9.89 -4.43
C GLU A 34 -0.37 -9.17 -4.35
N TYR A 35 -0.09 -8.46 -3.26
CA TYR A 35 1.12 -7.64 -3.05
C TYR A 35 1.36 -6.58 -4.13
N SER A 36 0.31 -6.17 -4.84
CA SER A 36 0.36 -5.07 -5.79
C SER A 36 0.20 -3.71 -5.11
N LEU A 37 -0.27 -3.70 -3.86
CA LEU A 37 -0.25 -2.58 -2.93
C LEU A 37 0.21 -3.09 -1.55
N VAL A 38 0.59 -2.17 -0.66
CA VAL A 38 0.85 -2.46 0.75
C VAL A 38 0.12 -1.47 1.64
N ALA A 39 -0.31 -1.93 2.81
CA ALA A 39 -0.89 -1.11 3.86
C ALA A 39 -0.19 -1.39 5.18
N VAL A 40 -0.13 -0.38 6.04
CA VAL A 40 0.33 -0.53 7.42
C VAL A 40 -0.83 -0.25 8.37
N LYS A 41 -0.80 -0.86 9.56
CA LYS A 41 -1.76 -0.55 10.60
C LYS A 41 -1.29 0.68 11.36
N LYS A 42 -2.03 1.78 11.24
CA LYS A 42 -1.80 3.04 11.97
C LYS A 42 -3.04 3.35 12.81
N ASP A 43 -2.85 3.54 14.11
CA ASP A 43 -3.93 3.85 15.06
C ASP A 43 -5.14 2.90 14.97
N GLY A 44 -4.87 1.62 14.72
CA GLY A 44 -5.90 0.58 14.61
C GLY A 44 -6.47 0.38 13.20
N GLN A 45 -6.18 1.25 12.25
CA GLN A 45 -6.73 1.23 10.90
C GLN A 45 -5.67 0.90 9.83
N LEU A 46 -6.08 0.18 8.78
CA LEU A 46 -5.22 -0.05 7.62
C LEU A 46 -5.13 1.22 6.77
N MET A 47 -3.90 1.68 6.56
CA MET A 47 -3.58 2.88 5.81
C MET A 47 -2.53 2.55 4.72
N ILE A 48 -2.75 3.08 3.53
CA ILE A 48 -1.91 2.93 2.35
C ILE A 48 -1.12 4.23 2.16
N PRO A 49 0.21 4.21 2.00
CA PRO A 49 0.97 5.39 1.60
C PRO A 49 0.49 5.91 0.24
N ALA A 50 0.13 7.19 0.15
CA ALA A 50 -0.44 7.75 -1.08
C ALA A 50 0.54 7.71 -2.26
N GLU A 51 1.84 7.79 -1.97
CA GLU A 51 2.92 7.79 -2.96
C GLU A 51 3.05 6.46 -3.71
N LEU A 52 2.37 5.40 -3.25
CA LEU A 52 2.29 4.11 -3.94
C LEU A 52 1.21 4.06 -5.03
N ILE A 53 0.46 5.14 -5.23
CA ILE A 53 -0.51 5.29 -6.32
C ILE A 53 -0.04 6.43 -7.21
N VAL A 54 0.27 6.12 -8.47
CA VAL A 54 0.79 7.06 -9.46
C VAL A 54 -0.09 6.96 -10.70
N ASP A 55 -0.61 8.11 -11.15
CA ASP A 55 -1.46 8.20 -12.35
C ASP A 55 -2.66 7.23 -12.37
N GLY A 56 -3.25 6.97 -11.20
CA GLY A 56 -4.40 6.08 -11.05
C GLY A 56 -4.06 4.59 -11.02
N GLU A 57 -2.77 4.24 -10.93
CA GLU A 57 -2.29 2.85 -10.88
C GLU A 57 -1.38 2.62 -9.66
N PRO A 58 -1.27 1.39 -9.14
CA PRO A 58 -0.26 1.06 -8.15
C PRO A 58 1.16 1.26 -8.71
N LEU A 59 2.09 1.71 -7.86
CA LEU A 59 3.48 1.95 -8.22
C LEU A 59 4.11 0.66 -8.80
N PRO A 60 4.49 0.63 -10.09
CA PRO A 60 4.84 -0.61 -10.79
C PRO A 60 5.93 -1.49 -10.14
N PRO A 61 7.07 -0.94 -9.64
CA PRO A 61 8.11 -1.76 -9.03
C PRO A 61 7.72 -2.37 -7.68
N LEU A 62 6.64 -1.90 -7.04
CA LEU A 62 6.29 -2.23 -5.66
C LEU A 62 6.19 -3.74 -5.44
N ARG A 63 5.49 -4.44 -6.33
CA ARG A 63 5.27 -5.89 -6.19
C ARG A 63 6.58 -6.69 -6.18
N GLY A 64 7.49 -6.38 -7.10
CA GLY A 64 8.78 -7.06 -7.19
C GLY A 64 9.63 -6.84 -5.94
N THR A 65 9.62 -5.61 -5.41
CA THR A 65 10.30 -5.28 -4.15
C THR A 65 9.69 -6.03 -2.97
N ILE A 66 8.36 -6.09 -2.86
CA ILE A 66 7.70 -6.82 -1.77
C ILE A 66 8.06 -8.31 -1.83
N ILE A 67 7.97 -8.94 -3.00
CA ILE A 67 8.31 -10.36 -3.15
C ILE A 67 9.75 -10.63 -2.74
N LEU A 68 10.71 -9.80 -3.20
CA LEU A 68 12.12 -9.94 -2.83
C LEU A 68 12.33 -9.84 -1.31
N LEU A 69 11.64 -8.93 -0.64
CA LEU A 69 11.71 -8.78 0.81
C LEU A 69 11.10 -9.99 1.52
N LEU A 70 9.95 -10.49 1.07
CA LEU A 70 9.32 -11.69 1.62
C LEU A 70 10.23 -12.93 1.46
N ASP A 71 10.82 -13.12 0.29
CA ASP A 71 11.78 -14.20 0.01
C ASP A 71 13.03 -14.09 0.89
N SER A 72 13.41 -12.86 1.27
CA SER A 72 14.50 -12.58 2.19
C SER A 72 14.11 -12.74 3.67
N GLY A 73 12.88 -13.14 3.97
CA GLY A 73 12.38 -13.43 5.32
C GLY A 73 11.83 -12.22 6.08
N TYR A 74 11.50 -11.12 5.41
CA TYR A 74 10.86 -9.96 6.03
C TYR A 74 9.34 -10.15 6.16
N SER A 75 8.74 -9.63 7.23
CA SER A 75 7.29 -9.71 7.55
C SER A 75 6.79 -8.50 8.31
#